data_AF-A0A511YRZ0-F1
#
_entry.id   AF-A0A511YRZ0-F1
#
_cell.length_a   1.000
_cell.length_b   1.000
_cell.length_c   1.000
_cell.angle_alpha   90.00
_cell.angle_beta   90.00
_cell.angle_gamma   90.00
#
_symmetry.space_group_name_H-M   'P 1'
#
loop_
_entity.id
_entity.type
_entity.pdbx_description
1 polymer ?
#
loop_
_entity_poly.entity_id
_entity_poly.type
_entity_poly.pdbx_seq_one_letter_code
_entity_poly.pdbx_strand_id
1 'polypeptide(L)'
;MTYCLALLYIGAIGGTVYHSFRQWPVFIMMDWLPIMLLCLSAGFYFVARSTRWYYAVLLVFLYGMLMFALRNWILAGHPSLFINVNYAIMASFVLFSVLRYLIFTRWKAGKWVGFALLSFVLALIFRIADKWEWLRFGTHFLWHTFGAIAAFCMFHYIYLTRDQVGKV
;
A
#
# COMPACT_ATOMS: atom_id res chain seq x y z
N MET A 1 -14.14 5.20 4.93
CA MET A 1 -13.23 6.36 4.87
C MET A 1 -12.62 6.66 6.23
N THR A 2 -13.41 6.76 7.30
CA THR A 2 -12.94 6.99 8.69
C THR A 2 -11.84 6.03 9.14
N TYR A 3 -11.99 4.73 8.87
CA TYR A 3 -10.96 3.72 9.14
C TYR A 3 -9.61 4.05 8.48
N CYS A 4 -9.63 4.44 7.19
CA CYS A 4 -8.41 4.75 6.46
C CYS A 4 -7.71 6.00 7.01
N LEU A 5 -8.49 7.01 7.40
CA LEU A 5 -7.96 8.22 8.03
C LEU A 5 -7.32 7.90 9.39
N ALA A 6 -7.96 7.07 10.21
CA ALA A 6 -7.40 6.63 11.49
C ALA A 6 -6.04 5.92 11.29
N LEU A 7 -5.95 5.03 10.31
CA LEU A 7 -4.67 4.38 9.95
C LEU A 7 -3.61 5.39 9.50
N LEU A 8 -3.96 6.37 8.66
CA LEU A 8 -3.01 7.40 8.24
C LEU A 8 -2.54 8.28 9.41
N TYR A 9 -3.42 8.60 10.36
CA TYR A 9 -3.04 9.33 11.57
C TYR A 9 -2.08 8.54 12.45
N ILE A 10 -2.36 7.24 12.67
CA ILE A 10 -1.44 6.35 13.40
C ILE A 10 -0.10 6.27 12.68
N GLY A 11 -0.12 6.12 11.34
CA GLY A 11 1.05 6.14 10.47
C GLY A 11 1.87 7.42 10.62
N ALA A 12 1.22 8.58 10.55
CA ALA A 12 1.88 9.88 10.65
C ALA A 12 2.54 10.07 12.03
N ILE A 13 1.82 9.78 13.12
CA ILE A 13 2.36 9.89 14.48
C ILE A 13 3.51 8.90 14.66
N GLY A 14 3.31 7.65 14.27
CA GLY A 14 4.30 6.58 14.36
C GLY A 14 5.58 6.90 13.60
N GLY A 15 5.46 7.24 12.32
CA GLY A 15 6.58 7.60 11.44
C GLY A 15 7.34 8.82 11.96
N THR A 16 6.65 9.90 12.32
CA THR A 16 7.32 11.09 12.86
C THR A 16 8.11 10.77 14.13
N VAL A 17 7.49 10.11 15.12
CA VAL A 17 8.18 9.77 16.37
C VAL A 17 9.34 8.80 16.13
N TYR A 18 9.15 7.78 15.30
CA TYR A 18 10.20 6.81 14.99
C TYR A 18 11.40 7.47 14.30
N HIS A 19 11.16 8.30 13.29
CA HIS A 19 12.24 8.91 12.52
C HIS A 19 12.97 10.03 13.27
N SER A 20 12.29 10.73 14.18
CA SER A 20 12.92 11.74 15.03
C SER A 20 13.80 11.14 16.14
N PHE A 21 13.36 10.04 16.77
CA PHE A 21 14.02 9.54 17.98
C PHE A 21 14.68 8.17 17.82
N ARG A 22 14.11 7.27 17.01
CA ARG A 22 14.55 5.87 16.82
C ARG A 22 14.74 5.06 18.12
N GLN A 23 14.05 5.44 19.19
CA GLN A 23 14.24 4.82 20.52
C GLN A 23 13.39 3.56 20.73
N TRP A 24 12.13 3.56 20.28
CA TRP A 24 11.19 2.48 20.60
C TRP A 24 10.66 1.76 19.35
N PRO A 25 10.77 0.42 19.28
CA PRO A 25 10.30 -0.38 18.14
C PRO A 25 8.79 -0.31 17.88
N VAL A 26 7.98 0.12 18.86
CA VAL A 26 6.54 0.28 18.65
C VAL A 26 6.23 1.34 17.57
N PHE A 27 7.05 2.39 17.46
CA PHE A 27 6.79 3.47 16.51
C PHE A 27 7.10 3.08 15.05
N ILE A 28 8.05 2.17 14.80
CA ILE A 28 8.23 1.60 13.45
C ILE A 28 7.04 0.71 13.07
N MET A 29 6.44 0.00 14.03
CA MET A 29 5.19 -0.73 13.76
C MET A 29 4.05 0.22 13.44
N MET A 30 3.93 1.33 14.17
CA MET A 30 2.93 2.37 13.90
C MET A 30 3.14 3.06 12.55
N ASP A 31 4.36 3.14 12.02
CA ASP A 31 4.64 3.66 10.67
C ASP A 31 4.25 2.65 9.58
N TRP A 32 4.76 1.42 9.70
CA TRP A 32 4.65 0.41 8.65
C TRP A 32 3.29 -0.29 8.59
N LEU A 33 2.76 -0.72 9.75
CA LEU A 33 1.57 -1.56 9.82
C LEU A 33 0.33 -0.88 9.23
N PRO A 34 0.06 0.42 9.49
CA PRO A 34 -1.08 1.09 8.89
C PRO A 34 -1.02 1.16 7.36
N ILE A 35 0.17 1.38 6.78
CA ILE A 35 0.35 1.38 5.32
C ILE A 35 0.01 0.01 4.74
N MET A 36 0.52 -1.06 5.36
CA MET A 36 0.21 -2.43 4.96
C MET A 36 -1.30 -2.71 4.99
N LEU A 37 -1.98 -2.34 6.09
CA LEU A 37 -3.41 -2.52 6.24
C LEU A 37 -4.22 -1.71 5.22
N LEU A 38 -3.80 -0.48 4.91
CA LEU A 38 -4.41 0.33 3.85
C LEU A 38 -4.28 -0.33 2.49
N CYS A 39 -3.09 -0.82 2.14
CA CYS A 39 -2.84 -1.52 0.88
C CYS A 39 -3.72 -2.77 0.75
N LEU A 40 -3.72 -3.64 1.77
CA LEU A 40 -4.53 -4.86 1.77
C LEU A 40 -6.03 -4.54 1.70
N SER A 41 -6.49 -3.54 2.46
CA SER A 41 -7.89 -3.10 2.45
C SER A 41 -8.30 -2.54 1.08
N ALA A 42 -7.42 -1.79 0.42
CA ALA A 42 -7.69 -1.25 -0.92
C ALA A 42 -7.78 -2.37 -1.96
N GLY A 43 -6.83 -3.32 -1.94
CA GLY A 43 -6.87 -4.49 -2.83
C GLY A 43 -8.14 -5.32 -2.61
N PHE A 44 -8.47 -5.62 -1.36
CA PHE A 44 -9.71 -6.31 -1.00
C PHE A 44 -10.94 -5.56 -1.52
N TYR A 45 -11.03 -4.25 -1.28
CA TYR A 45 -12.13 -3.41 -1.74
C TYR A 45 -12.32 -3.50 -3.26
N PHE A 46 -11.25 -3.33 -4.03
CA PHE A 46 -11.32 -3.35 -5.50
C PHE A 46 -11.76 -4.70 -6.06
N VAL A 47 -11.27 -5.80 -5.49
CA VAL A 47 -11.70 -7.16 -5.90
C VAL A 47 -13.14 -7.40 -5.49
N ALA A 48 -13.51 -7.13 -4.24
CA ALA A 48 -14.86 -7.35 -3.73
C ALA A 48 -15.91 -6.54 -4.51
N ARG A 49 -15.54 -5.35 -5.01
CA ARG A 49 -16.43 -4.48 -5.80
C ARG A 49 -16.50 -4.81 -7.28
N SER A 50 -15.43 -5.34 -7.89
CA SER A 50 -15.42 -5.74 -9.31
C SER A 50 -15.84 -7.19 -9.54
N THR A 51 -15.98 -7.99 -8.48
CA THR A 51 -16.31 -9.42 -8.53
C THR A 51 -17.25 -9.81 -7.39
N ARG A 52 -17.12 -11.03 -6.86
CA ARG A 52 -17.80 -11.48 -5.65
C ARG A 52 -16.84 -11.35 -4.46
N TRP A 53 -17.36 -10.93 -3.31
CA TRP A 53 -16.58 -10.70 -2.09
C TRP A 53 -15.74 -11.91 -1.65
N TYR A 54 -16.22 -13.14 -1.90
CA TYR A 54 -15.48 -14.35 -1.55
C TYR A 54 -14.18 -14.52 -2.34
N TYR A 55 -14.07 -13.97 -3.56
CA TYR A 55 -12.79 -13.94 -4.28
C TYR A 55 -11.78 -13.03 -3.58
N ALA A 56 -12.22 -11.93 -2.98
CA ALA A 56 -11.36 -11.06 -2.19
C ALA A 56 -10.86 -11.76 -0.92
N VAL A 57 -11.74 -12.51 -0.25
CA VAL A 57 -11.37 -13.35 0.91
C VAL A 57 -10.36 -14.44 0.51
N LEU A 58 -10.65 -15.15 -0.58
CA LEU A 58 -9.74 -16.16 -1.11
C LEU A 58 -8.36 -15.57 -1.43
N LEU A 59 -8.32 -14.38 -2.00
CA LEU A 59 -7.06 -13.73 -2.37
C LEU A 59 -6.23 -13.33 -1.13
N VAL A 60 -6.87 -12.78 -0.09
CA VAL A 60 -6.19 -12.50 1.19
C VAL A 60 -5.68 -13.79 1.85
N PHE A 61 -6.48 -14.85 1.80
CA PHE A 61 -6.09 -16.16 2.33
C PHE A 61 -4.90 -16.74 1.56
N LEU A 62 -4.93 -16.73 0.23
CA LEU A 62 -3.82 -17.18 -0.63
C LEU A 62 -2.55 -16.36 -0.40
N TYR A 63 -2.68 -15.04 -0.23
CA TYR A 63 -1.55 -14.18 0.14
C TYR A 63 -0.94 -14.60 1.48
N GLY A 64 -1.76 -14.85 2.50
CA GLY A 64 -1.29 -15.33 3.81
C GLY A 64 -0.59 -16.68 3.73
N MET A 65 -1.18 -17.65 3.03
CA MET A 65 -0.56 -18.96 2.78
C MET A 65 0.77 -18.85 2.04
N LEU A 66 0.83 -18.01 1.00
CA LEU A 66 2.04 -17.77 0.23
C LEU A 66 3.13 -17.15 1.10
N MET A 67 2.79 -16.15 1.93
CA MET A 67 3.75 -15.52 2.84
C MET A 67 4.27 -16.51 3.88
N PHE A 68 3.39 -17.37 4.42
CA PHE A 68 3.78 -18.42 5.35
C PHE A 68 4.74 -19.43 4.70
N ALA A 69 4.42 -19.91 3.49
CA ALA A 69 5.28 -20.84 2.75
C ALA A 69 6.64 -20.20 2.39
N LEU A 70 6.63 -18.97 1.87
CA LEU A 70 7.85 -18.24 1.55
C LEU A 70 8.73 -18.02 2.79
N ARG A 71 8.14 -17.65 3.93
CA ARG A 71 8.89 -17.41 5.17
C ARG A 71 9.56 -18.67 5.70
N ASN A 72 8.82 -19.79 5.71
CA ASN A 72 9.26 -20.99 6.42
C ASN A 72 10.06 -21.95 5.55
N TRP A 73 9.81 -21.98 4.23
CA TRP A 73 10.37 -23.03 3.37
C TRP A 73 11.34 -22.50 2.33
N ILE A 74 11.07 -21.33 1.73
CA ILE A 74 11.86 -20.84 0.59
C ILE A 74 12.91 -19.80 1.00
N LEU A 75 12.54 -18.90 1.90
CA LEU A 75 13.38 -17.77 2.35
C LEU A 75 13.81 -17.93 3.81
N ALA A 76 13.77 -19.16 4.33
CA ALA A 76 14.30 -19.50 5.64
C ALA A 76 15.80 -19.15 5.66
N GLY A 77 16.18 -18.19 6.51
CA GLY A 77 17.56 -17.70 6.61
C GLY A 77 17.87 -16.41 5.83
N HIS A 78 16.96 -15.92 4.99
CA HIS A 78 17.13 -14.65 4.24
C HIS A 78 16.06 -13.61 4.59
N PRO A 79 16.07 -13.05 5.82
CA PRO A 79 15.00 -12.16 6.29
C PRO A 79 14.86 -10.87 5.47
N SER A 80 15.96 -10.30 4.97
CA SER A 80 15.95 -9.11 4.12
C SER A 80 15.28 -9.37 2.76
N LEU A 81 15.57 -10.52 2.14
CA LEU A 81 14.95 -10.94 0.88
C LEU A 81 13.46 -11.21 1.06
N PHE A 82 13.07 -11.89 2.15
CA PHE A 82 11.67 -12.12 2.50
C PHE A 82 10.87 -10.81 2.60
N ILE A 83 11.42 -9.79 3.28
CA ILE A 83 10.77 -8.50 3.41
C ILE A 83 10.54 -7.85 2.04
N ASN A 84 11.56 -7.82 1.18
CA ASN A 84 11.46 -7.22 -0.16
C ASN A 84 10.44 -7.96 -1.05
N VAL A 85 10.47 -9.30 -1.04
CA VAL A 85 9.53 -10.15 -1.78
C VAL A 85 8.09 -9.93 -1.29
N ASN A 86 7.88 -9.84 0.03
CA ASN A 86 6.58 -9.55 0.60
C ASN A 86 6.03 -8.20 0.11
N TYR A 87 6.83 -7.14 0.16
CA TYR A 87 6.43 -5.83 -0.37
C TYR A 87 6.11 -5.86 -1.86
N ALA A 88 6.92 -6.56 -2.66
CA ALA A 88 6.67 -6.70 -4.09
C ALA A 88 5.33 -7.40 -4.36
N ILE A 89 5.06 -8.52 -3.67
CA ILE A 89 3.80 -9.26 -3.82
C ILE A 89 2.60 -8.42 -3.35
N MET A 90 2.72 -7.71 -2.22
CA MET A 90 1.68 -6.81 -1.74
C MET A 90 1.40 -5.67 -2.73
N ALA A 91 2.44 -5.04 -3.28
CA ALA A 91 2.30 -3.99 -4.29
C ALA A 91 1.64 -4.52 -5.56
N SER A 92 2.06 -5.70 -6.05
CA SER A 92 1.42 -6.39 -7.17
C SER A 92 -0.05 -6.69 -6.91
N PHE A 93 -0.38 -7.18 -5.72
CA PHE A 93 -1.76 -7.47 -5.34
C PHE A 93 -2.65 -6.22 -5.46
N VAL A 94 -2.21 -5.09 -4.90
CA VAL A 94 -2.95 -3.82 -5.00
C VAL A 94 -3.05 -3.35 -6.44
N LEU A 95 -1.93 -3.40 -7.19
CA LEU A 95 -1.86 -2.96 -8.57
C LEU A 95 -2.82 -3.74 -9.47
N PHE A 96 -2.80 -5.08 -9.44
CA PHE A 96 -3.69 -5.89 -10.25
C PHE A 96 -5.16 -5.71 -9.85
N SER A 97 -5.42 -5.55 -8.54
CA SER A 97 -6.78 -5.29 -8.04
C SER A 97 -7.34 -3.96 -8.56
N VAL A 98 -6.55 -2.89 -8.51
CA VAL A 98 -6.98 -1.58 -9.02
C VAL A 98 -7.12 -1.58 -10.54
N LEU A 99 -6.21 -2.23 -11.29
CA LEU A 99 -6.31 -2.33 -12.75
C LEU A 99 -7.58 -3.06 -13.17
N ARG A 100 -7.92 -4.17 -12.50
CA ARG A 100 -9.17 -4.88 -12.73
C ARG A 100 -10.38 -3.99 -12.46
N TYR A 101 -10.38 -3.29 -11.33
CA TYR A 101 -11.48 -2.38 -10.97
C TYR A 101 -11.59 -1.19 -11.93
N LEU A 102 -10.48 -0.72 -12.48
CA LEU A 102 -10.43 0.31 -13.50
C LEU A 102 -11.07 -0.16 -14.81
N ILE A 103 -10.79 -1.40 -15.24
CA ILE A 103 -11.45 -2.03 -16.39
C ILE A 103 -12.95 -2.20 -16.12
N PHE A 104 -13.32 -2.70 -14.94
CA PHE A 104 -14.71 -2.88 -14.52
C PHE A 104 -15.50 -1.56 -14.55
N THR A 105 -14.89 -0.46 -14.10
CA THR A 105 -15.48 0.88 -14.12
C THR A 105 -15.34 1.60 -15.47
N ARG A 106 -14.93 0.89 -16.54
CA ARG A 106 -14.72 1.43 -17.90
C ARG A 106 -13.84 2.68 -17.90
N TRP A 107 -12.73 2.62 -17.16
CA TRP A 107 -11.73 3.69 -17.04
C TRP A 107 -12.24 5.00 -16.41
N LYS A 108 -13.42 4.99 -15.78
CA LYS A 108 -13.96 6.15 -15.08
C LYS A 108 -12.94 6.65 -14.07
N ALA A 109 -12.63 7.95 -14.12
CA ALA A 109 -11.69 8.59 -13.21
C ALA A 109 -10.27 7.99 -13.20
N GLY A 110 -9.86 7.26 -14.26
CA GLY A 110 -8.57 6.56 -14.34
C GLY A 110 -7.34 7.45 -14.21
N LYS A 111 -7.45 8.75 -14.52
CA LYS A 111 -6.37 9.73 -14.29
C LYS A 111 -5.86 9.73 -12.84
N TRP A 112 -6.73 9.48 -11.87
CA TRP A 112 -6.36 9.42 -10.45
C TRP A 112 -5.54 8.17 -10.12
N VAL A 113 -5.82 7.04 -10.76
CA VAL A 113 -4.98 5.84 -10.67
C VAL A 113 -3.61 6.12 -11.30
N GLY A 114 -3.57 6.80 -12.44
CA GLY A 114 -2.32 7.23 -13.08
C GLY A 114 -1.46 8.14 -12.19
N PHE A 115 -2.06 9.17 -11.58
CA PHE A 115 -1.37 10.03 -10.63
C PHE A 115 -0.90 9.29 -9.37
N ALA A 116 -1.72 8.36 -8.86
CA ALA A 116 -1.32 7.52 -7.73
C ALA A 116 -0.10 6.66 -8.06
N LEU A 117 -0.08 6.03 -9.24
CA LEU A 117 1.05 5.20 -9.70
C LEU A 117 2.31 6.03 -9.90
N LEU A 118 2.21 7.18 -10.57
CA LEU A 118 3.35 8.08 -10.76
C LEU A 118 3.91 8.52 -9.41
N SER A 119 3.04 8.96 -8.49
CA SER A 119 3.44 9.36 -7.14
C SER A 119 4.08 8.21 -6.38
N PHE A 120 3.54 6.99 -6.46
CA PHE A 120 4.11 5.83 -5.80
C PHE A 120 5.49 5.44 -6.35
N VAL A 121 5.70 5.54 -7.66
CA VAL A 121 7.01 5.33 -8.29
C VAL A 121 8.02 6.36 -7.78
N LEU A 122 7.63 7.64 -7.73
CA LEU A 122 8.49 8.69 -7.14
C LEU A 122 8.81 8.41 -5.67
N ALA A 123 7.82 7.97 -4.90
CA ALA A 123 8.05 7.56 -3.51
C ALA A 123 9.13 6.47 -3.45
N LEU A 124 8.99 5.38 -4.23
CA LEU A 124 9.96 4.28 -4.26
C LEU A 124 11.37 4.75 -4.65
N ILE A 125 11.49 5.65 -5.63
CA ILE A 125 12.77 6.26 -6.00
C ILE A 125 13.40 6.93 -4.79
N PHE A 126 12.66 7.78 -4.07
CA PHE A 126 13.18 8.45 -2.87
C PHE A 126 13.44 7.52 -1.69
N ARG A 127 12.75 6.37 -1.61
CA ARG A 127 13.05 5.33 -0.61
C ARG A 127 14.38 4.63 -0.88
N ILE A 128 14.70 4.40 -2.15
CA ILE A 128 15.96 3.78 -2.56
C ILE A 128 17.10 4.80 -2.46
N ALA A 129 16.88 6.02 -2.96
CA ALA A 129 17.84 7.12 -2.95
C ALA A 129 18.21 7.58 -1.53
N ASP A 130 17.41 7.22 -0.52
CA ASP A 130 17.71 7.51 0.88
C ASP A 130 19.05 6.90 1.32
N LYS A 131 19.46 5.79 0.69
CA LYS A 131 20.76 5.14 0.91
C LYS A 131 21.93 5.83 0.22
N TRP A 132 21.65 6.74 -0.71
CA TRP A 132 22.67 7.45 -1.49
C TRP A 132 23.05 8.79 -0.86
N GLU A 133 22.41 9.17 0.25
CA GLU A 133 22.74 10.34 1.06
C GLU A 133 22.80 11.65 0.24
N TRP A 134 21.97 11.79 -0.80
CA TRP A 134 21.89 12.99 -1.63
C TRP A 134 21.61 14.27 -0.84
N LEU A 135 20.92 14.14 0.30
CA LEU A 135 20.62 15.21 1.24
C LEU A 135 21.13 14.83 2.62
N ARG A 136 21.64 15.81 3.38
CA ARG A 136 22.15 15.61 4.76
C ARG A 136 21.12 15.05 5.74
N PHE A 137 19.84 15.27 5.45
CA PHE A 137 18.72 14.78 6.27
C PHE A 137 17.97 13.61 5.60
N GLY A 138 18.51 13.06 4.51
CA GLY A 138 17.93 11.96 3.74
C GLY A 138 16.81 12.39 2.79
N THR A 139 16.38 11.45 1.94
CA THR A 139 15.22 11.62 1.04
C THR A 139 13.97 10.90 1.57
N HIS A 140 14.06 10.27 2.75
CA HIS A 140 12.98 9.51 3.37
C HIS A 140 11.67 10.29 3.53
N PHE A 141 11.74 11.57 3.84
CA PHE A 141 10.54 12.40 3.97
C PHE A 141 9.75 12.46 2.65
N LEU A 142 10.44 12.45 1.49
CA LEU A 142 9.80 12.44 0.17
C LEU A 142 9.08 11.12 -0.09
N TRP A 143 9.60 10.00 0.42
CA TRP A 143 8.86 8.73 0.40
C TRP A 143 7.49 8.89 1.08
N HIS A 144 7.43 9.54 2.25
CA HIS A 144 6.15 9.79 2.92
C HIS A 144 5.29 10.83 2.20
N THR A 145 5.87 11.91 1.67
CA THR A 145 5.13 12.95 0.94
C THR A 145 4.46 12.38 -0.32
N PHE A 146 5.21 11.69 -1.16
CA PHE A 146 4.66 11.07 -2.37
C PHE A 146 3.77 9.87 -2.06
N GLY A 147 4.02 9.15 -0.96
CA GLY A 147 3.10 8.13 -0.44
C GLY A 147 1.74 8.70 -0.05
N ALA A 148 1.72 9.84 0.64
CA ALA A 148 0.50 10.54 1.02
C ALA A 148 -0.28 11.06 -0.20
N ILE A 149 0.41 11.60 -1.20
CA ILE A 149 -0.21 12.01 -2.47
C ILE A 149 -0.82 10.79 -3.19
N ALA A 150 -0.11 9.66 -3.25
CA ALA A 150 -0.64 8.44 -3.85
C ALA A 150 -1.91 7.96 -3.12
N ALA A 151 -1.89 7.94 -1.78
CA ALA A 151 -3.05 7.57 -0.97
C ALA A 151 -4.25 8.51 -1.20
N PHE A 152 -4.01 9.83 -1.26
CA PHE A 152 -5.04 10.82 -1.58
C PHE A 152 -5.66 10.57 -2.95
N CYS A 153 -4.85 10.37 -3.99
CA CYS A 153 -5.33 10.07 -5.34
C CYS A 153 -6.21 8.80 -5.35
N MET A 154 -5.80 7.76 -4.61
CA MET A 154 -6.57 6.52 -4.49
C MET A 154 -7.90 6.71 -3.73
N PHE A 155 -7.93 7.48 -2.65
CA PHE A 155 -9.18 7.80 -1.96
C PHE A 155 -10.13 8.60 -2.83
N HIS A 156 -9.60 9.57 -3.58
CA HIS A 156 -10.39 10.36 -4.50
C HIS A 156 -10.95 9.50 -5.64
N TYR A 157 -10.15 8.57 -6.16
CA TYR A 157 -10.62 7.56 -7.13
C TYR A 157 -11.77 6.71 -6.58
N ILE A 158 -11.62 6.17 -5.36
CA ILE A 158 -12.69 5.40 -4.68
C ILE A 158 -13.95 6.26 -4.51
N TYR A 159 -13.80 7.52 -4.10
CA TYR A 159 -14.92 8.44 -3.92
C TYR A 159 -15.70 8.66 -5.23
N LEU A 160 -15.01 8.92 -6.35
CA LEU A 160 -15.63 9.16 -7.66
C LEU A 160 -16.27 7.91 -8.30
N THR A 161 -15.85 6.72 -7.86
CA THR A 161 -16.32 5.43 -8.41
C THR A 161 -17.32 4.71 -7.51
N ARG A 162 -17.58 5.20 -6.29
CA ARG A 162 -18.44 4.57 -5.29
C ARG A 162 -19.87 4.28 -5.76
N ASP A 163 -20.42 5.08 -6.67
CA ASP A 163 -21.82 4.94 -7.11
C ASP A 163 -21.97 3.90 -8.25
N GLN A 164 -20.87 3.37 -8.78
CA GLN A 164 -20.90 2.27 -9.78
C GLN A 164 -21.19 0.90 -9.14
N VAL A 165 -21.42 0.89 -7.83
CA VAL A 165 -21.58 -0.29 -6.98
C VAL A 165 -22.92 -1.01 -7.15
N GLY A 166 -23.92 -0.39 -7.78
CA GLY A 166 -25.31 -0.89 -7.81
C GLY A 166 -25.80 -1.55 -9.11
N LYS A 167 -24.92 -1.92 -10.05
CA LYS A 167 -25.33 -2.54 -11.33
C LYS A 167 -24.75 -3.95 -11.53
N VAL A 168 -24.91 -4.80 -10.52
CA VAL A 168 -24.69 -6.25 -10.65
C VAL A 168 -26.02 -6.95 -10.42
#